data_AF-A0A2V7AZ58-F1
#
_entry.id   AF-A0A2V7AZ58-F1
#
_cell.length_a   1.000
_cell.length_b   1.000
_cell.length_c   1.000
_cell.angle_alpha   90.00
_cell.angle_beta   90.00
_cell.angle_gamma   90.00
#
_symmetry.space_group_name_H-M   'P 1'
#
loop_
_entity.id
_entity.type
_entity.pdbx_description
1 polymer ?
#
loop_
_entity_poly.entity_id
_entity_poly.type
_entity_poly.pdbx_seq_one_letter_code
_entity_poly.pdbx_strand_id
1 'polypeptide(L)'
;MQLLALGTARAPVTSDHLAAASGLLLEKLSQELADVIGPDGVQSILRRAVKLMPPEFAFLDERIVLGADPAGLAEALRARLQEHEPELIREASARLFATFAGLLANVIGDRLMWSLLRHVWPELVVP
;
A
#
# COMPACT_ATOMS: atom_id res chain seq x y z
N MET A 1 24.83 23.35 32.74
CA MET A 1 24.08 22.09 32.72
C MET A 1 22.75 22.32 32.00
N GLN A 2 22.76 22.33 30.67
CA GLN A 2 21.55 22.30 29.82
C GLN A 2 21.97 21.83 28.43
N LEU A 3 22.28 20.55 28.37
CA LEU A 3 22.47 19.74 27.17
C LEU A 3 21.55 18.55 27.39
N LEU A 4 20.75 18.19 26.37
CA LEU A 4 19.74 17.12 26.30
C LEU A 4 18.29 17.61 26.49
N ALA A 5 17.59 17.88 25.38
CA ALA A 5 16.16 17.55 25.18
C ALA A 5 15.59 17.99 23.81
N LEU A 6 16.39 18.10 22.74
CA LEU A 6 15.84 18.12 21.38
C LEU A 6 16.08 16.76 20.71
N GLY A 7 15.62 15.72 21.40
CA GLY A 7 15.37 14.43 20.78
C GLY A 7 14.18 14.61 19.84
N THR A 8 14.46 14.65 18.54
CA THR A 8 13.61 14.13 17.45
C THR A 8 12.13 13.91 17.83
N ALA A 9 11.37 14.98 17.99
CA ALA A 9 9.92 14.89 17.94
C ALA A 9 9.56 14.62 16.46
N ARG A 10 9.66 13.35 16.05
CA ARG A 10 8.98 12.88 14.84
C ARG A 10 7.52 13.26 15.05
N ALA A 11 7.01 14.16 14.21
CA ALA A 11 5.64 14.62 14.30
C ALA A 11 4.70 13.41 14.49
N PRO A 12 3.65 13.52 15.33
CA PRO A 12 2.75 12.41 15.57
C PRO A 12 2.22 11.93 14.22
N VAL A 13 2.36 10.63 13.97
CA VAL A 13 1.89 10.01 12.74
C VAL A 13 0.37 10.07 12.75
N THR A 14 -0.20 10.92 11.90
CA THR A 14 -1.65 11.14 11.81
C THR A 14 -2.29 10.16 10.84
N SER A 15 -3.62 9.97 10.97
CA SER A 15 -4.41 9.20 10.00
C SER A 15 -4.22 9.70 8.57
N ASP A 16 -4.26 11.03 8.38
CA ASP A 16 -4.02 11.65 7.08
C ASP A 16 -2.65 11.32 6.50
N HIS A 17 -1.61 11.35 7.34
CA HIS A 17 -0.26 11.03 6.91
C HIS A 17 -0.16 9.57 6.46
N LEU A 18 -0.73 8.63 7.24
CA LEU A 18 -0.69 7.20 6.92
C LEU A 18 -1.54 6.84 5.71
N ALA A 19 -2.73 7.42 5.58
CA ALA A 19 -3.60 7.21 4.45
C ALA A 19 -2.97 7.75 3.16
N ALA A 20 -2.38 8.95 3.21
CA ALA A 20 -1.65 9.53 2.09
C ALA A 20 -0.43 8.68 1.70
N ALA A 21 0.35 8.19 2.67
CA ALA A 21 1.49 7.32 2.42
C ALA A 21 1.05 5.99 1.78
N SER A 22 -0.09 5.43 2.22
CA SER A 22 -0.65 4.20 1.66
C SER A 22 -1.14 4.39 0.22
N GLY A 23 -1.83 5.50 -0.06
CA GLY A 23 -2.23 5.87 -1.42
C GLY A 23 -1.02 6.02 -2.35
N LEU A 24 0.00 6.77 -1.93
CA LEU A 24 1.23 6.96 -2.71
C LEU A 24 1.98 5.64 -2.96
N LEU A 25 2.01 4.74 -1.97
CA LEU A 25 2.58 3.41 -2.11
C LEU A 25 1.84 2.59 -3.18
N LEU A 26 0.50 2.60 -3.15
CA LEU A 26 -0.29 1.92 -4.17
C LEU A 26 -0.11 2.54 -5.56
N GLU A 27 -0.04 3.86 -5.67
CA GLU A 27 0.18 4.56 -6.95
C GLU A 27 1.48 4.12 -7.61
N LYS A 28 2.59 4.23 -6.88
CA LYS A 28 3.92 3.87 -7.37
C LYS A 28 4.00 2.40 -7.78
N LEU A 29 3.47 1.50 -6.93
CA LEU A 29 3.42 0.07 -7.26
C LEU A 29 2.60 -0.19 -8.51
N SER A 30 1.45 0.47 -8.65
CA SER A 30 0.55 0.26 -9.78
C SER A 30 1.18 0.70 -11.09
N GLN A 31 1.90 1.83 -11.10
CA GLN A 31 2.61 2.32 -12.28
C GLN A 31 3.68 1.31 -12.74
N GLU A 32 4.54 0.88 -11.82
CA GLU A 32 5.63 -0.05 -12.11
C GLU A 32 5.14 -1.44 -12.53
N LEU A 33 4.04 -1.90 -11.94
CA LEU A 33 3.44 -3.18 -12.28
C LEU A 33 2.65 -3.13 -13.58
N ALA A 34 2.08 -1.98 -13.94
CA ALA A 34 1.35 -1.83 -15.20
C ALA A 34 2.25 -2.11 -16.41
N ASP A 35 3.54 -1.80 -16.33
CA ASP A 35 4.52 -2.10 -17.39
C ASP A 35 4.81 -3.60 -17.55
N VAL A 36 4.52 -4.40 -16.52
CA VAL A 36 4.82 -5.84 -16.50
C VAL A 36 3.57 -6.69 -16.77
N ILE A 37 2.46 -6.36 -16.11
CA ILE A 37 1.22 -7.16 -16.13
C ILE A 37 0.01 -6.40 -16.67
N GLY A 38 0.20 -5.15 -17.12
CA GLY A 38 -0.88 -4.28 -17.58
C GLY A 38 -1.73 -3.71 -16.42
N PRO A 39 -2.42 -2.58 -16.65
CA PRO A 39 -3.28 -1.95 -15.64
C PRO A 39 -4.42 -2.87 -15.16
N ASP A 40 -5.01 -3.67 -16.06
CA ASP A 40 -6.06 -4.64 -15.71
C ASP A 40 -5.52 -5.78 -14.84
N GLY A 41 -4.25 -6.16 -15.03
CA GLY A 41 -3.54 -7.12 -14.19
C GLY A 41 -3.39 -6.58 -12.77
N VAL A 42 -2.94 -5.33 -12.63
CA VAL A 42 -2.82 -4.64 -11.34
C VAL A 42 -4.18 -4.60 -10.62
N GLN A 43 -5.24 -4.14 -11.29
CA GLN A 43 -6.58 -4.10 -10.71
C GLN A 43 -7.06 -5.50 -10.28
N SER A 44 -6.81 -6.51 -11.09
CA SER A 44 -7.21 -7.89 -10.79
C SER A 44 -6.53 -8.43 -9.53
N ILE A 45 -5.23 -8.17 -9.37
CA ILE A 45 -4.47 -8.57 -8.19
C ILE A 45 -4.94 -7.77 -6.96
N LEU A 46 -5.14 -6.45 -7.08
CA LEU A 46 -5.61 -5.62 -5.98
C LEU A 46 -7.01 -6.04 -5.50
N ARG A 47 -7.94 -6.30 -6.43
CA ARG A 47 -9.28 -6.82 -6.12
C ARG A 47 -9.18 -8.15 -5.38
N ARG A 48 -8.26 -9.02 -5.79
CA ARG A 48 -8.04 -10.31 -5.12
C ARG A 48 -7.43 -10.13 -3.72
N ALA A 49 -6.49 -9.20 -3.56
CA ALA A 49 -5.86 -8.89 -2.28
C ALA A 49 -6.90 -8.41 -1.26
N VAL A 50 -7.74 -7.47 -1.68
CA VAL A 50 -8.86 -6.95 -0.88
C VAL A 50 -9.82 -8.08 -0.48
N LYS A 51 -10.20 -8.98 -1.41
CA LYS A 51 -11.05 -10.15 -1.08
C LYS A 51 -10.44 -11.13 -0.08
N LEU A 52 -9.12 -11.11 0.10
CA LEU A 52 -8.39 -11.96 1.04
C LEU A 52 -8.14 -11.28 2.39
N MET A 53 -8.52 -10.01 2.52
CA MET A 53 -8.41 -9.30 3.78
C MET A 53 -9.31 -9.94 4.84
N PRO A 54 -8.81 -10.06 6.09
CA PRO A 54 -9.61 -10.46 7.22
C PRO A 54 -10.88 -9.58 7.42
N PRO A 55 -11.96 -10.10 8.03
CA PRO A 55 -13.21 -9.36 8.24
C PRO A 55 -13.06 -8.04 9.01
N GLU A 56 -12.08 -7.93 9.91
CA GLU A 56 -11.76 -6.69 10.63
C GLU A 56 -11.35 -5.53 9.71
N PHE A 57 -10.95 -5.83 8.47
CA PHE A 57 -10.58 -4.83 7.46
C PHE A 57 -11.58 -4.75 6.31
N ALA A 58 -12.82 -5.19 6.51
CA ALA A 58 -13.87 -5.22 5.47
C ALA A 58 -14.23 -3.83 4.89
N PHE A 59 -13.79 -2.73 5.51
CA PHE A 59 -13.90 -1.39 4.96
C PHE A 59 -13.00 -1.18 3.72
N LEU A 60 -11.91 -1.94 3.61
CA LEU A 60 -11.15 -2.11 2.38
C LEU A 60 -11.80 -3.19 1.55
N ASP A 61 -12.83 -2.82 0.78
CA ASP A 61 -13.59 -3.73 -0.07
C ASP A 61 -13.33 -3.50 -1.57
N GLU A 62 -13.94 -4.33 -2.41
CA GLU A 62 -13.76 -4.27 -3.86
C GLU A 62 -14.23 -2.94 -4.48
N ARG A 63 -14.97 -2.10 -3.75
CA ARG A 63 -15.38 -0.76 -4.21
C ARG A 63 -14.19 0.19 -4.33
N ILE A 64 -13.05 -0.11 -3.71
CA ILE A 64 -11.79 0.62 -3.97
C ILE A 64 -11.33 0.41 -5.42
N VAL A 65 -11.66 -0.75 -6.00
CA VAL A 65 -11.23 -1.16 -7.35
C VAL A 65 -12.33 -0.94 -8.39
N LEU A 66 -13.61 -1.00 -7.99
CA LEU A 66 -14.75 -0.83 -8.89
C LEU A 66 -14.93 0.65 -9.28
N GLY A 67 -14.78 0.94 -10.57
CA GLY A 67 -15.07 2.26 -11.14
C GLY A 67 -13.96 3.30 -11.03
N ALA A 68 -12.82 2.93 -10.44
CA ALA A 68 -11.60 3.73 -10.50
C ALA A 68 -10.83 3.42 -11.78
N ASP A 69 -10.51 4.44 -12.56
CA ASP A 69 -9.38 4.40 -13.50
C ASP A 69 -8.12 3.96 -12.70
N PRO A 70 -7.13 3.26 -13.29
CA PRO A 70 -5.81 3.04 -12.67
C PRO A 70 -5.27 4.25 -11.88
N ALA A 71 -5.50 5.48 -12.35
CA ALA A 71 -5.12 6.72 -11.66
C ALA A 71 -5.92 7.02 -10.37
N GLY A 72 -7.15 6.53 -10.25
CA GLY A 72 -8.06 6.77 -9.13
C GLY A 72 -7.94 5.78 -7.96
N LEU A 73 -7.21 4.67 -8.12
CA LEU A 73 -7.07 3.62 -7.09
C LEU A 73 -6.41 4.14 -5.82
N ALA A 74 -5.37 4.97 -5.96
CA ALA A 74 -4.64 5.54 -4.84
C ALA A 74 -5.51 6.46 -3.98
N GLU A 75 -6.31 7.31 -4.63
CA GLU A 75 -7.23 8.22 -3.95
C GLU A 75 -8.39 7.45 -3.29
N ALA A 76 -8.93 6.43 -3.95
CA ALA A 76 -9.95 5.57 -3.38
C ALA A 76 -9.46 4.84 -2.11
N LEU A 77 -8.22 4.33 -2.13
CA LEU A 77 -7.60 3.73 -0.95
C LEU A 77 -7.41 4.77 0.16
N ARG A 78 -6.86 5.94 -0.18
CA ARG A 78 -6.64 7.04 0.78
C ARG A 78 -7.95 7.42 1.47
N ALA A 79 -9.00 7.70 0.72
CA ALA A 79 -10.29 8.12 1.24
C ALA A 79 -10.85 7.10 2.24
N ARG A 80 -10.71 5.79 1.96
CA ARG A 80 -11.15 4.73 2.88
C ARG A 80 -10.33 4.67 4.15
N LEU A 81 -9.02 4.91 4.07
CA LEU A 81 -8.16 4.87 5.25
C LEU A 81 -8.33 6.09 6.16
N GLN A 82 -8.57 7.28 5.59
CA GLN A 82 -8.65 8.53 6.38
C GLN A 82 -9.76 8.53 7.43
N GLU A 83 -10.80 7.71 7.27
CA GLU A 83 -11.92 7.58 8.22
C GLU A 83 -11.57 6.78 9.50
N HIS A 84 -10.33 6.30 9.62
CA HIS A 84 -9.91 5.37 10.67
C HIS A 84 -8.75 5.90 11.53
N GLU A 85 -8.57 5.28 12.69
CA GLU A 85 -7.49 5.60 13.62
C GLU A 85 -6.12 5.14 13.08
N PRO A 86 -5.01 5.82 13.44
CA PRO A 86 -3.68 5.57 12.87
C PRO A 86 -3.22 4.11 12.97
N GLU A 87 -3.46 3.45 14.10
CA GLU A 87 -3.05 2.05 14.28
C GLU A 87 -3.81 1.09 13.36
N LEU A 88 -5.11 1.33 13.16
CA LEU A 88 -5.93 0.52 12.24
C LEU A 88 -5.48 0.72 10.80
N ILE A 89 -5.17 1.95 10.39
CA ILE A 89 -4.62 2.26 9.06
C ILE A 89 -3.30 1.52 8.86
N ARG A 90 -2.40 1.59 9.84
CA ARG A 90 -1.09 0.92 9.76
C ARG A 90 -1.23 -0.58 9.56
N GLU A 91 -2.08 -1.22 10.34
CA GLU A 91 -2.29 -2.67 10.27
C GLU A 91 -2.99 -3.08 8.97
N ALA A 92 -4.06 -2.39 8.59
CA ALA A 92 -4.80 -2.66 7.37
C ALA A 92 -3.94 -2.49 6.12
N SER A 93 -3.18 -1.39 6.03
CA SER A 93 -2.26 -1.13 4.93
C SER A 93 -1.16 -2.19 4.87
N ALA A 94 -0.51 -2.50 5.99
CA ALA A 94 0.54 -3.53 6.02
C ALA A 94 0.00 -4.89 5.55
N ARG A 95 -1.20 -5.27 6.01
CA ARG A 95 -1.85 -6.52 5.62
C ARG A 95 -2.25 -6.53 4.14
N LEU A 96 -2.78 -5.43 3.61
CA LEU A 96 -3.14 -5.29 2.20
C LEU A 96 -1.91 -5.44 1.30
N PHE A 97 -0.84 -4.68 1.57
CA PHE A 97 0.37 -4.70 0.75
C PHE A 97 1.12 -6.03 0.86
N ALA A 98 1.15 -6.67 2.02
CA ALA A 98 1.71 -8.02 2.16
C ALA A 98 0.92 -9.06 1.35
N THR A 99 -0.42 -8.98 1.39
CA THR A 99 -1.29 -9.87 0.61
C THR A 99 -1.11 -9.64 -0.89
N PHE A 100 -1.03 -8.38 -1.32
CA PHE A 100 -0.78 -7.99 -2.70
C PHE A 100 0.58 -8.49 -3.20
N ALA A 101 1.65 -8.30 -2.41
CA ALA A 101 3.00 -8.79 -2.73
C ALA A 101 3.05 -10.33 -2.81
N GLY A 102 2.36 -11.04 -1.91
CA GLY A 102 2.26 -12.50 -1.95
C GLY A 102 1.52 -13.00 -3.20
N LEU A 103 0.49 -12.29 -3.65
CA LEU A 103 -0.18 -12.62 -4.92
C LEU A 103 0.73 -12.34 -6.12
N LEU A 104 1.47 -11.24 -6.12
CA LEU A 104 2.46 -10.96 -7.17
C LEU A 104 3.53 -12.04 -7.24
N ALA A 105 4.10 -12.44 -6.11
CA ALA A 105 5.06 -13.53 -6.05
C ALA A 105 4.53 -14.81 -6.72
N ASN A 106 3.25 -15.14 -6.51
CA ASN A 106 2.62 -16.29 -7.14
C ASN A 106 2.39 -16.12 -8.67
N VAL A 107 2.21 -14.90 -9.17
CA VAL A 107 1.93 -14.64 -10.60
C VAL A 107 3.20 -14.47 -11.41
N ILE A 108 4.15 -13.66 -10.93
CA ILE A 108 5.35 -13.26 -11.68
C ILE A 108 6.65 -13.87 -11.12
N GLY A 109 6.56 -14.64 -10.04
CA GLY A 109 7.68 -15.23 -9.34
C GLY A 109 8.35 -14.27 -8.35
N ASP A 110 8.90 -14.84 -7.26
CA ASP A 110 9.55 -14.08 -6.18
C ASP A 110 10.67 -13.17 -6.69
N ARG A 111 11.52 -13.67 -7.60
CA ARG A 111 12.69 -12.92 -8.08
C ARG A 111 12.29 -11.62 -8.78
N LEU A 112 11.25 -11.66 -9.61
CA LEU A 112 10.79 -10.48 -10.34
C LEU A 112 10.05 -9.53 -9.41
N MET A 113 9.20 -10.06 -8.52
CA MET A 113 8.54 -9.29 -7.47
C MET A 113 9.56 -8.49 -6.63
N TRP A 114 10.62 -9.13 -6.13
CA TRP A 114 11.67 -8.44 -5.37
C TRP A 114 12.48 -7.44 -6.20
N SER A 115 12.65 -7.69 -7.50
CA SER A 115 13.30 -6.72 -8.39
C SER A 115 12.48 -5.45 -8.55
N LEU A 116 11.17 -5.58 -8.73
CA LEU A 116 10.24 -4.45 -8.88
C LEU A 116 10.13 -3.69 -7.57
N LEU A 117 9.97 -4.37 -6.43
CA LEU A 117 9.96 -3.72 -5.12
C LEU A 117 11.23 -2.92 -4.85
N ARG A 118 12.41 -3.42 -5.24
CA ARG A 118 13.68 -2.68 -5.15
C ARG A 118 13.72 -1.45 -6.05
N HIS A 119 13.08 -1.51 -7.21
CA HIS A 119 13.00 -0.36 -8.11
C HIS A 119 12.13 0.74 -7.49
N VAL A 120 10.99 0.36 -6.91
CA VAL A 120 10.04 1.32 -6.32
C VAL A 120 10.50 1.84 -4.94
N TRP A 121 11.16 0.99 -4.15
CA TRP A 121 11.75 1.33 -2.85
C TRP A 121 13.21 0.86 -2.76
N PRO A 122 14.16 1.62 -3.32
CA PRO A 122 15.58 1.30 -3.23
C PRO A 122 16.10 1.32 -1.78
N GLU A 123 15.42 2.03 -0.87
CA GLU A 123 15.85 2.20 0.52
C GLU A 123 15.32 1.12 1.49
N LEU A 124 14.31 0.33 1.11
CA LEU A 124 13.71 -0.71 1.98
C LEU A 124 14.48 -2.04 1.94
N VAL A 125 15.41 -2.20 1.00
CA VAL A 125 16.18 -3.44 0.82
C VAL A 125 17.65 -3.17 1.12
N VAL A 126 17.98 -3.12 2.40
CA VAL A 126 19.36 -3.30 2.85
C VAL A 126 19.68 -4.80 2.75
N PRO A 127 20.85 -5.19 2.19
CA PRO A 127 21.26 -6.61 2.10
C PRO A 127 21.35 -7.31 3.46
#